data_AF-A0A938FPZ1-F1
#
_entry.id   AF-A0A938FPZ1-F1
#
_cell.length_a   1.000
_cell.length_b   1.000
_cell.length_c   1.000
_cell.angle_alpha   90.00
_cell.angle_beta   90.00
_cell.angle_gamma   90.00
#
_symmetry.space_group_name_H-M   'P 1'
#
loop_
_entity.id
_entity.type
_entity.pdbx_description
1 polymer ?
#
loop_
_entity_poly.entity_id
_entity_poly.type
_entity_poly.pdbx_seq_one_letter_code
_entity_poly.pdbx_strand_id
1 'polypeptide(L)'
;MSQVKPTDQLSEAAESLVLSAEQKKRARNVGFAYLGLAVITMVIFSRRPGDAGFRLTEGGTLLTLPAQQIAWIFGLVFVGLGSAQLWRGFGKISNIVLALATAMFVMSFLSWATAGESFSLVGMLQDTVARSVPITLGALGGILCERSGVINIAIEGMLLAGAFTGAVGASLTNLWLGTVIAMLTGVFLAWILAVFSIK
;
A
#
# COMPACT_ATOMS: atom_id res chain seq x y z
N MET A 1 -8.72 56.77 -7.57
CA MET A 1 -9.78 55.74 -7.51
C MET A 1 -9.92 55.19 -8.92
N SER A 2 -9.11 54.19 -9.27
CA SER A 2 -9.03 53.63 -10.63
C SER A 2 -10.32 52.88 -10.92
N GLN A 3 -11.09 53.34 -11.91
CA GLN A 3 -12.29 52.67 -12.40
C GLN A 3 -11.85 51.36 -13.08
N VAL A 4 -12.08 50.23 -12.42
CA VAL A 4 -11.87 48.89 -12.97
C VAL A 4 -12.68 48.78 -14.27
N LYS A 5 -12.07 48.33 -15.37
CA LYS A 5 -12.73 48.29 -16.67
C LYS A 5 -13.91 47.30 -16.64
N PRO A 6 -15.02 47.59 -17.35
CA PRO A 6 -16.19 46.71 -17.41
C PRO A 6 -15.88 45.27 -17.86
N THR A 7 -14.83 45.08 -18.67
CA THR A 7 -14.35 43.76 -19.11
C THR A 7 -13.76 42.92 -17.98
N ASP A 8 -13.12 43.55 -17.00
CA ASP A 8 -12.46 42.82 -15.89
C ASP A 8 -13.51 42.30 -14.90
N GLN A 9 -14.60 43.05 -14.70
CA GLN A 9 -15.74 42.64 -13.86
C GLN A 9 -16.49 41.41 -14.41
N LEU A 10 -16.60 41.31 -15.75
CA LEU A 10 -17.20 40.14 -16.39
C LEU A 10 -16.32 38.89 -16.25
N SER A 11 -15.00 39.06 -16.27
CA SER A 11 -14.04 37.98 -16.05
C SER A 11 -14.08 37.45 -14.62
N GLU A 12 -14.07 38.34 -13.62
CA GLU A 12 -14.14 37.96 -12.19
C GLU A 12 -15.47 37.26 -11.84
N ALA A 13 -16.59 37.73 -12.39
CA ALA A 13 -17.88 37.08 -12.20
C ALA A 13 -17.91 35.67 -12.81
N ALA A 14 -17.39 35.49 -14.02
CA ALA A 14 -17.28 34.19 -14.67
C ALA A 14 -16.37 33.23 -13.86
N GLU A 15 -15.23 33.72 -13.37
CA GLU A 15 -14.30 32.94 -12.56
C GLU A 15 -14.95 32.49 -11.23
N SER A 16 -15.66 33.39 -10.53
CA SER A 16 -16.37 33.05 -9.29
C SER A 16 -17.49 32.02 -9.48
N LEU A 17 -18.22 32.08 -10.60
CA LEU A 17 -19.25 31.10 -10.96
C LEU A 17 -18.64 29.72 -11.27
N VAL A 18 -17.52 29.69 -11.98
CA VAL A 18 -16.78 28.46 -12.29
C VAL A 18 -16.25 27.80 -11.01
N LEU A 19 -15.63 28.58 -10.11
CA LEU A 19 -15.13 28.08 -8.83
C LEU A 19 -16.26 27.48 -7.96
N SER A 20 -17.44 28.10 -7.94
CA SER A 20 -18.62 27.59 -7.22
C SER A 20 -19.16 26.28 -7.81
N ALA A 21 -19.19 26.16 -9.14
CA ALA A 21 -19.61 24.94 -9.83
C ALA A 21 -18.64 23.77 -9.58
N GLU A 22 -17.33 24.04 -9.62
CA GLU A 22 -16.30 23.04 -9.28
C GLU A 22 -16.39 22.58 -7.82
N GLN A 23 -16.59 23.51 -6.88
CA GLN A 23 -16.76 23.19 -5.47
C GLN A 23 -17.97 22.28 -5.23
N LYS A 24 -19.10 22.54 -5.89
CA LYS A 24 -20.31 21.72 -5.80
C LYS A 24 -20.11 20.34 -6.44
N LYS A 25 -19.42 20.27 -7.58
CA LYS A 25 -19.06 19.00 -8.23
C LYS A 25 -18.13 18.16 -7.35
N ARG A 26 -17.12 18.78 -6.75
CA ARG A 26 -16.18 18.14 -5.81
C ARG A 26 -16.91 17.59 -4.59
N ALA A 27 -17.77 18.38 -3.96
CA ALA A 27 -18.56 17.95 -2.81
C ALA A 27 -19.41 16.72 -3.14
N ARG A 28 -20.09 16.73 -4.30
CA ARG A 28 -20.91 15.61 -4.77
C ARG A 28 -20.10 14.34 -5.01
N ASN A 29 -18.95 14.45 -5.68
CA ASN A 29 -18.09 13.31 -5.97
C ASN A 29 -17.55 12.66 -4.68
N VAL A 30 -17.16 13.48 -3.71
CA VAL A 30 -16.70 13.00 -2.39
C VAL A 30 -17.84 12.33 -1.61
N GLY A 31 -19.06 12.88 -1.68
CA GLY A 31 -20.24 12.26 -1.06
C GLY A 31 -20.54 10.87 -1.62
N PHE A 32 -20.52 10.72 -2.96
CA PHE A 32 -20.68 9.40 -3.59
C PHE A 32 -19.54 8.44 -3.26
N ALA A 33 -18.30 8.93 -3.13
CA ALA A 33 -17.18 8.10 -2.69
C ALA A 33 -17.43 7.52 -1.28
N TYR A 34 -17.90 8.32 -0.32
CA TYR A 34 -18.24 7.82 1.02
C TYR A 34 -19.35 6.77 0.99
N LEU A 35 -20.40 6.96 0.18
CA LEU A 35 -21.44 5.94 0.03
C LEU A 35 -20.89 4.66 -0.60
N GLY A 36 -19.99 4.76 -1.57
CA GLY A 36 -19.28 3.61 -2.14
C GLY A 36 -18.46 2.85 -1.09
N LEU A 37 -17.70 3.57 -0.26
CA LEU A 37 -16.95 2.97 0.86
C LEU A 37 -17.89 2.30 1.86
N ALA A 38 -19.04 2.91 2.17
CA ALA A 38 -20.05 2.34 3.06
C ALA A 38 -20.58 1.00 2.53
N VAL A 39 -20.86 0.92 1.23
CA VAL A 39 -21.30 -0.33 0.59
C VAL A 39 -20.22 -1.39 0.68
N ILE A 40 -18.95 -1.03 0.42
CA ILE A 40 -17.83 -1.97 0.53
C ILE A 40 -17.71 -2.51 1.96
N THR A 41 -17.71 -1.63 2.98
CA THR A 41 -17.57 -2.10 4.36
C THR A 41 -18.78 -2.93 4.82
N MET A 42 -20.00 -2.50 4.49
CA MET A 42 -21.21 -3.21 4.92
C MET A 42 -21.50 -4.48 4.13
N VAL A 43 -21.13 -4.57 2.86
CA VAL A 43 -21.46 -5.73 2.01
C VAL A 43 -20.30 -6.71 1.89
N ILE A 44 -19.05 -6.24 1.84
CA ILE A 44 -17.88 -7.09 1.68
C ILE A 44 -17.27 -7.41 3.03
N PHE A 45 -16.97 -6.39 3.84
CA PHE A 45 -16.21 -6.61 5.07
C PHE A 45 -17.04 -7.25 6.19
N SER A 46 -18.35 -7.04 6.21
CA SER A 46 -19.25 -7.67 7.20
C SER A 46 -19.47 -9.17 7.00
N ARG A 47 -19.11 -9.73 5.83
CA ARG A 47 -19.39 -11.13 5.47
C ARG A 47 -18.45 -12.13 6.12
N ARG A 48 -17.32 -11.68 6.67
CA ARG A 48 -16.34 -12.56 7.31
C ARG A 48 -16.50 -12.45 8.84
N PRO A 49 -17.08 -13.47 9.50
CA PRO A 49 -17.16 -13.50 10.95
C PRO A 49 -15.77 -13.77 11.54
N GLY A 50 -15.50 -13.18 12.70
CA GLY A 50 -14.24 -13.38 13.43
C GLY A 50 -13.68 -12.09 14.01
N ASP A 51 -12.85 -12.25 15.03
CA ASP A 51 -12.09 -11.16 15.62
C ASP A 51 -10.77 -10.98 14.87
N ALA A 52 -10.35 -9.73 14.75
CA ALA A 52 -9.06 -9.34 14.20
C ALA A 52 -8.02 -9.27 15.31
N GLY A 53 -7.01 -10.13 15.24
CA GLY A 53 -5.91 -10.09 16.20
C GLY A 53 -4.76 -9.20 15.74
N PHE A 54 -4.38 -8.20 16.55
CA PHE A 54 -3.17 -7.40 16.35
C PHE A 54 -2.20 -7.63 17.50
N ARG A 55 -1.06 -8.27 17.23
CA ARG A 55 -0.02 -8.53 18.24
C ARG A 55 1.12 -7.53 18.05
N LEU A 56 1.28 -6.65 19.04
CA LEU A 56 2.26 -5.55 19.00
C LEU A 56 3.61 -5.92 19.62
N THR A 57 3.63 -6.86 20.57
CA THR A 57 4.83 -7.30 21.30
C THR A 57 4.87 -8.83 21.39
N GLU A 58 6.06 -9.44 21.33
CA GLU A 58 6.22 -10.87 21.59
C GLU A 58 5.86 -11.20 23.04
N GLY A 59 4.95 -12.17 23.23
CA GLY A 59 4.42 -12.53 24.55
C GLY A 59 3.44 -11.52 25.17
N GLY A 60 3.15 -10.41 24.48
CA GLY A 60 2.21 -9.38 24.94
C GLY A 60 0.74 -9.74 24.72
N THR A 61 -0.15 -8.90 25.25
CA THR A 61 -1.59 -9.03 25.05
C THR A 61 -1.97 -8.87 23.58
N LEU A 62 -2.80 -9.78 23.08
CA LEU A 62 -3.38 -9.70 21.74
C LEU A 62 -4.47 -8.63 21.75
N LEU A 63 -4.31 -7.57 20.96
CA LEU A 63 -5.38 -6.60 20.75
C LEU A 63 -6.40 -7.23 19.79
N THR A 64 -7.52 -7.69 20.33
CA THR A 64 -8.62 -8.29 19.57
C THR A 64 -9.65 -7.22 19.24
N LEU A 65 -9.91 -7.03 17.95
CA LEU A 65 -10.91 -6.09 17.45
C LEU A 65 -12.03 -6.86 16.75
N PRO A 66 -13.31 -6.66 17.12
CA PRO A 66 -14.42 -7.37 16.49
C PRO A 66 -14.63 -6.85 15.06
N ALA A 67 -14.10 -7.57 14.07
CA ALA A 67 -13.99 -7.09 12.69
C ALA A 67 -15.35 -6.80 12.06
N GLN A 68 -16.31 -7.70 12.32
CA GLN A 68 -17.67 -7.56 11.80
C GLN A 68 -18.37 -6.31 12.37
N GLN A 69 -18.20 -6.03 13.67
CA GLN A 69 -18.81 -4.86 14.31
C GLN A 69 -18.19 -3.57 13.78
N ILE A 70 -16.86 -3.52 13.62
CA ILE A 70 -16.15 -2.37 13.07
C ILE A 70 -16.63 -2.06 11.64
N ALA A 71 -16.83 -3.07 10.80
CA ALA A 71 -17.34 -2.90 9.44
C ALA A 71 -18.74 -2.24 9.42
N TRP A 72 -19.64 -2.67 10.31
CA TRP A 72 -20.97 -2.07 10.43
C TRP A 72 -20.94 -0.64 11.00
N ILE A 73 -20.18 -0.42 12.07
CA ILE A 73 -20.07 0.91 12.71
C ILE A 73 -19.48 1.92 11.72
N PHE A 74 -18.37 1.60 11.07
CA PHE A 74 -17.75 2.50 10.10
C PHE A 74 -18.57 2.64 8.82
N GLY A 75 -19.27 1.59 8.40
CA GLY A 75 -20.26 1.67 7.32
C GLY A 75 -21.36 2.68 7.62
N LEU A 76 -21.94 2.66 8.82
CA LEU A 76 -22.97 3.62 9.24
C LEU A 76 -22.42 5.06 9.28
N VAL A 77 -21.18 5.23 9.75
CA VAL A 77 -20.51 6.54 9.72
C VAL A 77 -20.31 7.03 8.28
N PHE A 78 -19.90 6.17 7.35
CA PHE A 78 -19.75 6.55 5.94
C PHE A 78 -21.07 6.89 5.26
N VAL A 79 -22.17 6.21 5.59
CA VAL A 79 -23.51 6.62 5.15
C VAL A 79 -23.82 8.02 5.67
N GLY A 80 -23.64 8.27 6.96
CA GLY A 80 -23.88 9.59 7.57
C GLY A 80 -23.04 10.70 6.95
N LEU A 81 -21.74 10.47 6.77
CA LEU A 81 -20.82 11.42 6.14
C LEU A 81 -21.16 11.64 4.66
N GLY A 82 -21.51 10.58 3.92
CA GLY A 82 -21.93 10.67 2.52
C GLY A 82 -23.19 11.51 2.35
N SER A 83 -24.23 11.22 3.15
CA SER A 83 -25.49 11.98 3.14
C SER A 83 -25.30 13.44 3.55
N ALA A 84 -24.53 13.71 4.61
CA ALA A 84 -24.24 15.07 5.06
C ALA A 84 -23.42 15.87 4.05
N GLN A 85 -22.45 15.23 3.38
CA GLN A 85 -21.64 15.85 2.32
C GLN A 85 -22.50 16.19 1.09
N LEU A 86 -23.49 15.35 0.74
CA LEU A 86 -24.42 15.61 -0.37
C LEU A 86 -25.43 16.72 -0.05
N TRP A 87 -25.87 16.84 1.20
CA TRP A 87 -26.88 17.82 1.59
C TRP A 87 -26.30 19.21 1.88
N ARG A 88 -25.20 19.28 2.65
CA ARG A 88 -24.67 20.56 3.16
C ARG A 88 -23.28 20.90 2.60
N GLY A 89 -22.47 19.88 2.31
CA GLY A 89 -21.06 20.04 1.92
C GLY A 89 -20.20 20.55 3.09
N PHE A 90 -19.12 19.83 3.43
CA PHE A 90 -18.27 20.15 4.59
C PHE A 90 -17.28 21.31 4.38
N GLY A 91 -17.36 22.02 3.25
CA GLY A 91 -16.53 23.20 2.95
C GLY A 91 -15.04 22.95 3.24
N LYS A 92 -14.43 23.82 4.07
CA LYS A 92 -13.01 23.76 4.44
C LYS A 92 -12.62 22.52 5.26
N ILE A 93 -13.55 21.93 6.00
CA ILE A 93 -13.30 20.75 6.86
C ILE A 93 -13.31 19.46 6.01
N SER A 94 -13.74 19.52 4.75
CA SER A 94 -13.85 18.35 3.87
C SER A 94 -12.55 17.55 3.74
N ASN A 95 -11.37 18.18 3.81
CA ASN A 95 -10.09 17.48 3.74
C ASN A 95 -9.82 16.67 5.02
N ILE A 96 -10.18 17.19 6.20
CA ILE A 96 -10.03 16.49 7.49
C ILE A 96 -11.01 15.32 7.56
N VAL A 97 -12.27 15.54 7.15
CA VAL A 97 -13.27 14.47 7.07
C VAL A 97 -12.81 13.37 6.11
N LEU A 98 -12.19 13.73 4.98
CA LEU A 98 -11.65 12.75 4.02
C LEU A 98 -10.48 11.97 4.59
N ALA A 99 -9.55 12.62 5.29
CA ALA A 99 -8.42 11.96 5.94
C ALA A 99 -8.92 10.98 7.03
N LEU A 100 -9.86 11.42 7.86
CA LEU A 100 -10.46 10.58 8.90
C LEU A 100 -11.24 9.42 8.28
N ALA A 101 -12.02 9.66 7.23
CA ALA A 101 -12.78 8.62 6.54
C ALA A 101 -11.85 7.58 5.91
N THR A 102 -10.74 8.02 5.31
CA THR A 102 -9.70 7.13 4.78
C THR A 102 -9.10 6.28 5.89
N ALA A 103 -8.76 6.88 7.03
CA ALA A 103 -8.20 6.15 8.18
C ALA A 103 -9.20 5.11 8.73
N MET A 104 -10.47 5.48 8.88
CA MET A 104 -11.53 4.54 9.29
C MET A 104 -11.69 3.40 8.28
N PHE A 105 -11.62 3.69 6.99
CA PHE A 105 -11.75 2.67 5.95
C PHE A 105 -10.58 1.69 5.98
N VAL A 106 -9.35 2.20 6.06
CA VAL A 106 -8.13 1.39 6.21
C VAL A 106 -8.23 0.52 7.44
N MET A 107 -8.71 1.06 8.56
CA MET A 107 -8.85 0.29 9.78
C MET A 107 -9.94 -0.80 9.67
N SER A 108 -11.08 -0.50 9.05
CA SER A 108 -12.09 -1.53 8.71
C SER A 108 -11.52 -2.63 7.83
N PHE A 109 -10.76 -2.25 6.80
CA PHE A 109 -10.13 -3.16 5.85
C PHE A 109 -9.09 -4.06 6.55
N LEU A 110 -8.20 -3.50 7.37
CA LEU A 110 -7.21 -4.27 8.13
C LEU A 110 -7.90 -5.27 9.07
N SER A 111 -8.96 -4.84 9.76
CA SER A 111 -9.73 -5.72 10.64
C SER A 111 -10.41 -6.86 9.87
N TRP A 112 -10.92 -6.59 8.67
CA TRP A 112 -11.49 -7.64 7.82
C TRP A 112 -10.42 -8.59 7.25
N ALA A 113 -9.27 -8.05 6.83
CA ALA A 113 -8.17 -8.83 6.27
C ALA A 113 -7.60 -9.83 7.27
N THR A 114 -7.62 -9.48 8.56
CA THR A 114 -7.19 -10.35 9.68
C THR A 114 -8.33 -11.11 10.34
N ALA A 115 -9.57 -11.03 9.84
CA ALA A 115 -10.70 -11.60 10.54
C ALA A 115 -10.56 -13.13 10.70
N GLY A 116 -10.51 -13.59 11.95
CA GLY A 116 -10.28 -14.99 12.33
C GLY A 116 -8.81 -15.38 12.48
N GLU A 117 -7.89 -14.45 12.20
CA GLU A 117 -6.44 -14.65 12.28
C GLU A 117 -5.79 -13.55 13.14
N SER A 118 -4.48 -13.65 13.38
CA SER A 118 -3.72 -12.58 14.02
C SER A 118 -2.47 -12.21 13.24
N PHE A 119 -2.22 -10.91 13.08
CA PHE A 119 -0.96 -10.41 12.54
C PHE A 119 -0.02 -9.99 13.68
N SER A 120 1.23 -10.44 13.59
CA SER A 120 2.32 -10.05 14.49
C SER A 120 3.13 -8.93 13.86
N LEU A 121 3.06 -7.73 14.44
CA LEU A 121 3.87 -6.60 14.00
C LEU A 121 5.36 -6.90 14.16
N VAL A 122 5.72 -7.57 15.27
CA VAL A 122 7.10 -7.98 15.52
C VAL A 122 7.58 -8.98 14.47
N GLY A 123 6.76 -9.99 14.16
CA GLY A 123 7.09 -10.99 13.13
C GLY A 123 7.22 -10.36 11.74
N MET A 124 6.33 -9.43 11.38
CA MET A 124 6.41 -8.69 10.11
C MET A 124 7.67 -7.83 10.03
N LEU A 125 8.05 -7.16 11.12
CA LEU A 125 9.28 -6.37 11.18
C LEU A 125 10.53 -7.27 11.09
N GLN A 126 10.54 -8.40 11.79
CA GLN A 126 11.61 -9.41 11.71
C GLN A 126 11.76 -9.94 10.28
N ASP A 127 10.65 -10.33 9.63
CA ASP A 127 10.66 -10.79 8.23
C ASP A 127 11.14 -9.71 7.27
N THR A 128 10.74 -8.45 7.51
CA THR A 128 11.18 -7.30 6.71
C THR A 128 12.69 -7.11 6.82
N VAL A 129 13.24 -7.14 8.04
CA VAL A 129 14.68 -7.02 8.26
C VAL A 129 15.45 -8.22 7.68
N ALA A 130 14.95 -9.44 7.87
CA ALA A 130 15.58 -10.64 7.34
C ALA A 130 15.67 -10.62 5.81
N ARG A 131 14.63 -10.13 5.12
CA ARG A 131 14.58 -10.03 3.65
C ARG A 131 15.31 -8.80 3.11
N SER A 132 15.39 -7.71 3.87
CA SER A 132 16.08 -6.49 3.41
C SER A 132 17.59 -6.68 3.30
N VAL A 133 18.20 -7.53 4.14
CA VAL A 133 19.64 -7.83 4.10
C VAL A 133 20.10 -8.36 2.73
N PRO A 134 19.56 -9.48 2.19
CA PRO A 134 19.99 -9.98 0.89
C PRO A 134 19.66 -9.02 -0.26
N ILE A 135 18.54 -8.29 -0.18
CA ILE A 135 18.18 -7.27 -1.19
C ILE A 135 19.19 -6.12 -1.17
N THR A 136 19.63 -5.67 0.01
CA THR A 136 20.65 -4.61 0.14
C THR A 136 21.99 -5.07 -0.41
N LEU A 137 22.40 -6.31 -0.15
CA LEU A 137 23.60 -6.90 -0.76
C LEU A 137 23.49 -6.97 -2.28
N GLY A 138 22.31 -7.33 -2.81
CA GLY A 138 22.02 -7.24 -4.24
C GLY A 138 22.16 -5.81 -4.77
N ALA A 139 21.53 -4.83 -4.11
CA ALA A 139 21.60 -3.42 -4.51
C ALA A 139 23.04 -2.89 -4.55
N LEU A 140 23.90 -3.27 -3.61
CA LEU A 140 25.33 -2.96 -3.64
C LEU A 140 26.02 -3.55 -4.88
N GLY A 141 25.68 -4.78 -5.27
CA GLY A 141 26.12 -5.37 -6.53
C GLY A 141 25.66 -4.57 -7.76
N GLY A 142 24.41 -4.08 -7.75
CA GLY A 142 23.88 -3.20 -8.80
C GLY A 142 24.65 -1.89 -8.93
N ILE A 143 25.01 -1.25 -7.82
CA ILE A 143 25.85 -0.03 -7.81
C ILE A 143 27.23 -0.33 -8.42
N LEU A 144 27.82 -1.50 -8.14
CA LEU A 144 29.07 -1.91 -8.78
C LEU A 144 28.92 -2.06 -10.30
N CYS A 145 27.83 -2.68 -10.75
CA CYS A 145 27.52 -2.85 -12.18
C CYS A 145 27.36 -1.49 -12.90
N GLU A 146 26.71 -0.53 -12.24
CA GLU A 146 26.56 0.84 -12.78
C GLU A 146 27.92 1.52 -13.01
N ARG A 147 28.88 1.35 -12.08
CA ARG A 147 30.24 1.90 -12.26
C ARG A 147 31.00 1.25 -13.41
N SER A 148 30.71 0.00 -13.74
CA SER A 148 31.30 -0.68 -14.90
C SER A 148 30.57 -0.40 -16.22
N GLY A 149 29.53 0.45 -16.20
CA GLY A 149 28.72 0.75 -17.39
C GLY A 149 27.82 -0.41 -17.84
N VAL A 150 27.55 -1.38 -16.96
CA VAL A 150 26.73 -2.56 -17.25
C VAL A 150 25.47 -2.47 -16.39
N ILE A 151 24.29 -2.40 -17.00
CA ILE A 151 23.03 -2.36 -16.25
C ILE A 151 22.56 -3.79 -15.97
N ASN A 152 22.54 -4.19 -14.70
CA ASN A 152 22.05 -5.51 -14.29
C ASN A 152 20.60 -5.45 -13.78
N ILE A 153 19.64 -5.59 -14.71
CA ILE A 153 18.20 -5.68 -14.37
C ILE A 153 17.84 -7.08 -13.81
N ALA A 154 18.67 -8.09 -14.11
CA ALA A 154 18.39 -9.48 -13.77
C ALA A 154 18.74 -9.85 -12.32
N ILE A 155 19.10 -8.89 -11.46
CA ILE A 155 19.61 -9.16 -10.11
C ILE A 155 18.60 -9.88 -9.21
N GLU A 156 17.32 -9.52 -9.30
CA GLU A 156 16.24 -10.21 -8.59
C GLU A 156 16.12 -11.67 -9.07
N GLY A 157 16.27 -11.89 -10.38
CA GLY A 157 16.30 -13.22 -10.99
C GLY A 157 17.51 -14.06 -10.54
N MET A 158 18.70 -13.46 -10.43
CA MET A 158 19.90 -14.14 -9.95
C MET A 158 19.75 -14.58 -8.48
N LEU A 159 19.17 -13.73 -7.62
CA LEU A 159 18.88 -14.07 -6.22
C LEU A 159 17.85 -15.21 -6.12
N LEU A 160 16.76 -15.16 -6.88
CA LEU A 160 15.73 -16.20 -6.88
C LEU A 160 16.26 -17.53 -7.44
N ALA A 161 17.03 -17.50 -8.53
CA ALA A 161 17.63 -18.70 -9.12
C ALA A 161 18.65 -19.34 -8.17
N GLY A 162 19.49 -18.54 -7.49
CA GLY A 162 20.41 -19.03 -6.46
C GLY A 162 19.67 -19.64 -5.27
N ALA A 163 18.60 -18.99 -4.78
CA ALA A 163 17.78 -19.52 -3.69
C ALA A 163 17.10 -20.85 -4.06
N PHE A 164 16.52 -20.94 -5.26
CA PHE A 164 15.86 -22.15 -5.75
C PHE A 164 16.84 -23.31 -5.92
N THR A 165 17.92 -23.11 -6.68
CA THR A 165 18.94 -24.14 -6.92
C THR A 165 19.65 -24.55 -5.64
N GLY A 166 19.87 -23.61 -4.72
CA GLY A 166 20.40 -23.89 -3.38
C GLY A 166 19.49 -24.76 -2.54
N ALA A 167 18.19 -24.45 -2.49
CA ALA A 167 17.21 -25.25 -1.77
C ALA A 167 17.08 -26.66 -2.35
N VAL A 168 17.00 -26.79 -3.68
CA VAL A 168 16.97 -28.10 -4.37
C VAL A 168 18.26 -28.88 -4.10
N GLY A 169 19.42 -28.25 -4.26
CA GLY A 169 20.72 -28.86 -4.01
C GLY A 169 20.88 -29.34 -2.57
N ALA A 170 20.46 -28.53 -1.59
CA ALA A 170 20.49 -28.90 -0.19
C ALA A 170 19.54 -30.06 0.14
N SER A 171 18.38 -30.10 -0.51
CA SER A 171 17.37 -31.16 -0.32
C SER A 171 17.83 -32.51 -0.88
N LEU A 172 18.60 -32.52 -1.97
CA LEU A 172 19.11 -33.75 -2.60
C LEU A 172 20.42 -34.23 -1.99
N THR A 173 21.18 -33.34 -1.36
CA THR A 173 22.53 -33.65 -0.86
C THR A 173 22.65 -33.25 0.61
N ASN A 174 23.19 -32.07 0.90
CA ASN A 174 23.29 -31.48 2.23
C ASN A 174 23.38 -29.95 2.14
N LEU A 175 23.22 -29.28 3.29
CA LEU A 175 23.21 -27.82 3.38
C LEU A 175 24.44 -27.16 2.73
N TRP A 176 25.63 -27.72 2.94
CA TRP A 176 26.89 -27.16 2.44
C TRP A 176 26.99 -27.25 0.92
N LEU A 177 26.69 -28.42 0.35
CA LEU A 177 26.65 -28.62 -1.10
C LEU A 177 25.56 -27.80 -1.78
N GLY A 178 24.38 -27.67 -1.16
CA GLY A 178 23.33 -26.77 -1.63
C GLY A 178 23.80 -25.31 -1.70
N THR A 179 24.53 -24.86 -0.68
CA THR A 179 25.11 -23.50 -0.67
C THR A 179 26.12 -23.30 -1.81
N VAL A 180 26.96 -24.30 -2.08
CA VAL A 180 27.90 -24.26 -3.21
C VAL A 180 27.16 -24.20 -4.55
N ILE A 181 26.11 -25.00 -4.72
CA ILE A 181 25.26 -24.98 -5.92
C ILE A 181 24.62 -23.60 -6.12
N ALA A 182 24.13 -22.97 -5.06
CA ALA A 182 23.58 -21.61 -5.11
C ALA A 182 24.62 -20.58 -5.57
N MET A 183 25.84 -20.62 -5.00
CA MET A 183 26.94 -19.74 -5.39
C MET A 183 27.32 -19.92 -6.87
N LEU A 184 27.46 -21.17 -7.32
CA LEU A 184 27.78 -21.49 -8.71
C LEU A 184 26.69 -21.02 -9.68
N THR A 185 25.42 -21.12 -9.29
CA THR A 185 24.30 -20.62 -10.08
C THR A 185 24.37 -19.10 -10.25
N GLY A 186 24.65 -18.37 -9.16
CA GLY A 186 24.84 -16.91 -9.22
C GLY A 186 26.01 -16.51 -10.13
N VAL A 187 27.16 -17.18 -10.00
CA VAL A 187 28.34 -16.97 -10.86
C VAL A 187 28.02 -17.27 -12.32
N PHE A 188 27.32 -18.36 -12.60
CA PHE A 188 26.92 -18.74 -13.95
C PHE A 188 26.01 -17.69 -14.61
N LEU A 189 25.00 -17.20 -13.88
CA LEU A 189 24.11 -16.16 -14.39
C LEU A 189 24.81 -14.81 -14.56
N ALA A 190 25.73 -14.46 -13.65
CA ALA A 190 26.56 -13.27 -13.80
C ALA A 190 27.50 -13.38 -15.02
N TRP A 191 28.03 -14.57 -15.28
CA TRP A 191 28.85 -14.84 -16.47
C TRP A 191 28.04 -14.70 -17.77
N ILE A 192 26.81 -15.23 -17.81
CA ILE A 192 25.89 -15.01 -18.94
C ILE A 192 25.68 -13.52 -19.18
N LEU A 193 25.36 -12.76 -18.11
CA LEU A 193 25.19 -11.32 -18.23
C LEU A 193 26.45 -10.64 -18.80
N ALA A 194 27.63 -11.00 -18.31
CA ALA A 194 28.91 -10.45 -18.77
C ALA A 194 29.13 -10.72 -20.26
N VAL A 195 28.90 -11.95 -20.74
CA VAL A 195 29.07 -12.31 -22.16
C VAL A 195 28.15 -11.48 -23.07
N PHE A 196 26.93 -11.17 -22.63
CA PHE A 196 25.98 -10.37 -23.42
C PHE A 196 26.16 -8.85 -23.29
N SER A 197 26.87 -8.37 -22.26
CA SER A 197 27.01 -6.94 -21.98
C SER A 197 28.34 -6.34 -22.43
N ILE A 198 29.37 -7.17 -22.62
CA ILE A 198 30.68 -6.75 -23.12
C ILE A 198 30.69 -6.87 -24.66
N LYS A 199 31.12 -5.81 -25.35
CA LYS A 199 31.33 -5.79 -26.81
C LYS A 199 32.70 -6.33 -27.19
#